data_AF-I3UT34-F1
#
_entry.id   AF-I3UT34-F1
#
_cell.length_a   1.000
_cell.length_b   1.000
_cell.length_c   1.000
_cell.angle_alpha   90.00
_cell.angle_beta   90.00
_cell.angle_gamma   90.00
#
_symmetry.space_group_name_H-M   'P 1'
#
loop_
_entity.id
_entity.type
_entity.pdbx_description
1 polymer ?
#
loop_
_entity_poly.entity_id
_entity_poly.type
_entity_poly.pdbx_seq_one_letter_code
_entity_poly.pdbx_strand_id
1 'polypeptide(L)'
;MSVSAISEKLHISRSTLYSYLRHRGVEIGAYQTSARSRDQQPTALAPAEPPATERVATVTLRLAVANNSKFVRGRKRATENIERYCLTFYGMKRLETGHYELSIPYRSDAELDKTVQDLLTEISQEADMRNCFVEMDAWEEGTERRW
;
A
#
# COMPACT_ATOMS: atom_id res chain seq x y z
N MET A 1 -14.90 -10.67 -6.70
CA MET A 1 -13.54 -11.16 -7.00
C MET A 1 -12.53 -10.17 -6.44
N SER A 2 -11.44 -10.63 -5.83
CA SER A 2 -10.39 -9.76 -5.26
C SER A 2 -9.50 -9.16 -6.35
N VAL A 3 -8.99 -7.95 -6.14
CA VAL A 3 -8.10 -7.26 -7.08
C VAL A 3 -6.79 -8.02 -7.31
N SER A 4 -6.22 -8.74 -6.31
CA SER A 4 -5.05 -9.61 -6.62
C SER A 4 -5.42 -10.81 -7.46
N ALA A 5 -6.61 -11.39 -7.25
CA ALA A 5 -7.04 -12.51 -8.06
C ALA A 5 -7.19 -12.11 -9.54
N ILE A 6 -7.52 -10.84 -9.80
CA ILE A 6 -7.62 -10.29 -11.15
C ILE A 6 -6.22 -9.95 -11.70
N SER A 7 -5.32 -9.38 -10.88
CA SER A 7 -3.96 -9.07 -11.33
C SER A 7 -3.16 -10.33 -11.68
N GLU A 8 -3.26 -11.38 -10.86
CA GLU A 8 -2.62 -12.69 -11.12
C GLU A 8 -3.18 -13.34 -12.39
N LYS A 9 -4.50 -13.34 -12.59
CA LYS A 9 -5.13 -13.88 -13.81
C LYS A 9 -4.73 -13.13 -15.08
N LEU A 10 -4.57 -11.82 -14.98
CA LEU A 10 -4.19 -10.97 -16.11
C LEU A 10 -2.67 -10.95 -16.34
N HIS A 11 -1.87 -11.61 -15.50
CA HIS A 11 -0.41 -11.57 -15.51
C HIS A 11 0.14 -10.13 -15.53
N ILE A 12 -0.54 -9.20 -14.86
CA ILE A 12 -0.12 -7.82 -14.69
C ILE A 12 0.02 -7.50 -13.21
N SER A 13 0.82 -6.49 -12.85
CA SER A 13 0.91 -6.07 -11.46
C SER A 13 -0.42 -5.50 -10.98
N ARG A 14 -0.65 -5.56 -9.67
CA ARG A 14 -1.80 -4.93 -9.02
C ARG A 14 -1.88 -3.45 -9.37
N SER A 15 -0.75 -2.75 -9.39
CA SER A 15 -0.65 -1.34 -9.74
C SER A 15 -1.02 -1.04 -11.19
N THR A 16 -0.64 -1.89 -12.16
CA THR A 16 -1.09 -1.77 -13.55
C THR A 16 -2.61 -1.92 -13.67
N LEU A 17 -3.18 -2.87 -12.93
CA LEU A 17 -4.62 -3.09 -12.90
C LEU A 17 -5.37 -1.88 -12.30
N TYR A 18 -4.89 -1.34 -11.17
CA TYR A 18 -5.46 -0.14 -10.55
C TYR A 18 -5.37 1.07 -11.50
N SER A 19 -4.22 1.29 -12.14
CA SER A 19 -4.02 2.37 -13.12
C SER A 19 -4.97 2.25 -14.31
N TYR A 20 -5.11 1.05 -14.88
CA TYR A 20 -5.98 0.78 -16.02
C TYR A 20 -7.47 1.00 -15.70
N LEU A 21 -7.94 0.47 -14.56
CA LEU A 21 -9.32 0.61 -14.12
C LEU A 21 -9.65 2.08 -13.82
N ARG A 22 -8.71 2.83 -13.25
CA ARG A 22 -8.87 4.26 -12.96
C ARG A 22 -8.88 5.13 -14.22
N HIS A 23 -8.04 4.83 -15.21
CA HIS A 23 -8.08 5.50 -16.52
C HIS A 23 -9.38 5.22 -17.30
N ARG A 24 -10.01 4.07 -17.07
CA ARG A 24 -11.32 3.71 -17.62
C ARG A 24 -12.51 4.32 -16.86
N GLY A 25 -12.27 5.10 -15.80
CA GLY A 25 -13.32 5.73 -15.00
C GLY A 25 -14.06 4.76 -14.07
N VAL A 26 -13.48 3.60 -13.76
CA VAL A 26 -14.04 2.66 -12.80
C VAL A 26 -13.71 3.13 -11.40
N GLU A 27 -14.73 3.54 -10.63
CA GLU A 27 -14.57 3.82 -9.20
C GLU A 27 -14.31 2.51 -8.46
N ILE A 28 -13.04 2.26 -8.10
CA ILE A 28 -12.70 1.13 -7.24
C ILE A 28 -13.05 1.53 -5.81
N GLY A 29 -14.29 1.21 -5.41
CA GLY A 29 -14.73 1.28 -4.03
C GLY A 29 -13.77 0.51 -3.12
N ALA A 30 -13.56 1.03 -1.91
CA ALA A 30 -12.64 0.54 -0.89
C ALA A 30 -12.46 -0.98 -0.96
N TYR A 31 -11.21 -1.42 -1.11
CA TYR A 31 -10.86 -2.84 -0.99
C TYR A 31 -11.41 -3.32 0.35
N GLN A 32 -12.55 -4.02 0.30
CA GLN A 32 -12.97 -4.85 1.40
C GLN A 32 -11.86 -5.89 1.50
N THR A 33 -10.94 -5.69 2.44
CA THR A 33 -10.27 -6.80 3.09
C THR A 33 -11.39 -7.76 3.42
N SER A 34 -11.47 -8.81 2.62
CA SER A 34 -12.35 -9.91 2.87
C SER A 34 -11.82 -10.57 4.13
N ALA A 35 -12.22 -10.02 5.29
CA ALA A 35 -12.62 -10.83 6.41
C ALA A 35 -13.45 -11.94 5.79
N ARG A 36 -12.86 -13.14 5.74
CA ARG A 36 -13.52 -14.31 5.20
C ARG A 36 -14.69 -14.62 6.13
N SER A 37 -15.85 -14.03 5.85
CA SER A 37 -17.13 -14.68 6.11
C SER A 37 -17.19 -15.87 5.17
N ARG A 38 -16.42 -16.92 5.49
CA ARG A 38 -16.64 -18.23 4.92
C ARG A 38 -17.64 -18.89 5.85
N ASP A 39 -18.91 -18.76 5.49
CA ASP A 39 -19.91 -19.76 5.84
C ASP A 39 -19.33 -21.14 5.48
N GLN A 40 -18.85 -21.86 6.49
CA GLN A 40 -18.69 -23.30 6.43
C GLN A 40 -19.66 -23.91 7.43
N GLN A 41 -20.67 -24.54 6.85
CA GLN A 41 -21.31 -25.70 7.43
C GLN A 41 -20.24 -26.77 7.78
N PRO A 42 -20.38 -27.51 8.88
CA PRO A 42 -19.25 -28.18 9.52
C PRO A 42 -18.94 -29.54 8.90
N THR A 43 -17.68 -29.80 8.54
CA THR A 43 -17.16 -31.18 8.40
C THR A 43 -15.67 -31.24 8.76
N ALA A 44 -15.43 -31.72 9.98
CA ALA A 44 -14.36 -32.57 10.50
C ALA A 44 -12.90 -32.50 9.98
N LEU A 45 -12.01 -32.24 10.96
CA LEU A 45 -10.71 -32.89 11.25
C LEU A 45 -9.45 -32.52 10.42
N ALA A 46 -8.69 -31.54 10.94
CA ALA A 46 -7.22 -31.54 10.98
C ALA A 46 -6.74 -30.58 12.11
N PRO A 47 -5.57 -30.77 12.76
CA PRO A 47 -5.15 -29.97 13.91
C PRO A 47 -4.87 -28.53 13.47
N ALA A 48 -5.62 -27.58 14.04
CA ALA A 48 -5.51 -26.17 13.73
C ALA A 48 -4.17 -25.62 14.22
N GLU A 49 -3.35 -25.12 13.30
CA GLU A 49 -2.32 -24.12 13.63
C GLU A 49 -3.02 -22.93 14.32
N PRO A 50 -2.44 -22.35 15.38
CA PRO A 50 -3.06 -21.24 16.09
C PRO A 50 -3.32 -20.08 15.12
N PRO A 51 -4.47 -19.38 15.23
CA PRO A 51 -4.78 -18.27 14.33
C PRO A 51 -3.67 -17.23 14.42
N ALA A 52 -2.99 -16.98 13.30
CA ALA A 52 -1.96 -15.95 13.22
C ALA A 52 -2.57 -14.62 13.68
N THR A 53 -2.15 -14.17 14.86
CA THR A 53 -2.65 -12.93 15.47
C THR A 53 -2.36 -11.79 14.51
N GLU A 54 -3.40 -11.06 14.12
CA GLU A 54 -3.26 -9.89 13.25
C GLU A 54 -2.55 -8.80 14.05
N ARG A 55 -1.28 -8.53 13.72
CA ARG A 55 -0.44 -7.52 14.39
C ARG A 55 -0.51 -6.24 13.58
N VAL A 56 -0.24 -5.11 14.21
CA VAL A 56 -0.14 -3.81 13.52
C VAL A 56 1.23 -3.23 13.80
N ALA A 57 1.98 -2.92 12.73
CA ALA A 57 3.26 -2.23 12.80
C ALA A 57 3.02 -0.74 12.61
N THR A 58 3.71 0.06 13.42
CA THR A 58 3.76 1.51 13.25
C THR A 58 4.99 1.86 12.45
N VAL A 59 4.80 2.19 11.17
CA VAL A 59 5.87 2.54 10.24
C VAL A 59 5.89 4.05 10.04
N THR A 60 7.04 4.66 10.29
CA THR A 60 7.29 6.06 9.97
C THR A 60 7.85 6.13 8.55
N LEU A 61 7.17 6.89 7.69
CA LEU A 61 7.56 7.14 6.32
C LEU A 61 7.97 8.61 6.16
N ARG A 62 9.23 8.83 5.79
CA ARG A 62 9.69 10.10 5.26
C ARG A 62 9.56 10.08 3.75
N LEU A 63 8.98 11.12 3.17
CA LEU A 63 8.70 11.24 1.75
C LEU A 63 8.95 12.66 1.26
N ALA A 64 9.90 12.80 0.35
CA ALA A 64 10.17 14.02 -0.40
C ALA A 64 9.83 13.82 -1.87
N VAL A 65 8.82 14.55 -2.36
CA VAL A 65 8.44 14.53 -3.78
C VAL A 65 9.17 15.66 -4.50
N ALA A 66 9.90 15.33 -5.55
CA ALA A 66 10.63 16.29 -6.39
C ALA A 66 10.21 16.16 -7.86
N ASN A 67 10.28 17.27 -8.60
CA ASN A 67 10.01 17.22 -10.04
C ASN A 67 11.20 16.59 -10.75
N ASN A 68 10.93 15.74 -11.75
CA ASN A 68 12.00 15.19 -12.59
C ASN A 68 12.62 16.26 -13.53
N SER A 69 11.93 17.39 -13.73
CA SER A 69 12.41 18.51 -14.55
C SER A 69 11.87 19.85 -14.06
N LYS A 70 12.63 20.93 -14.29
CA LYS A 70 12.25 22.31 -13.94
C LYS A 70 10.99 22.81 -14.67
N PHE A 71 10.63 22.17 -15.78
CA PHE A 71 9.45 22.52 -16.58
C PHE A 71 8.16 21.87 -16.06
N VAL A 72 8.27 20.90 -15.15
CA VAL A 72 7.13 20.16 -14.61
C VAL A 72 6.59 20.87 -13.37
N ARG A 73 5.28 21.07 -13.31
CA ARG A 73 4.56 21.66 -12.16
C ARG A 73 3.65 20.61 -11.48
N GLY A 74 4.12 19.37 -11.42
CA GLY A 74 3.36 18.19 -10.98
C GLY A 74 3.44 17.90 -9.47
N ARG A 75 4.47 18.41 -8.77
CA ARG A 75 4.78 18.07 -7.38
C ARG A 75 3.58 18.08 -6.44
N LYS A 76 2.81 19.18 -6.39
CA LYS A 76 1.66 19.31 -5.48
C LYS A 76 0.63 18.20 -5.73
N ARG A 77 0.32 17.96 -7.01
CA ARG A 77 -0.66 16.95 -7.41
C ARG A 77 -0.16 15.53 -7.17
N ALA A 78 1.15 15.30 -7.34
CA ALA A 78 1.78 14.03 -7.03
C ALA A 78 1.69 13.73 -5.51
N THR A 79 2.01 14.69 -4.65
CA THR A 79 1.87 14.54 -3.20
C THR A 79 0.41 14.26 -2.80
N GLU A 80 -0.55 15.05 -3.31
CA GLU A 80 -1.99 14.83 -3.03
C GLU A 80 -2.46 13.44 -3.49
N ASN A 81 -1.96 12.98 -4.64
CA ASN A 81 -2.29 11.65 -5.15
C ASN A 81 -1.69 10.57 -4.25
N ILE A 82 -0.42 10.65 -3.87
CA ILE A 82 0.23 9.68 -3.00
C ILE A 82 -0.50 9.58 -1.64
N GLU A 83 -0.82 10.71 -1.02
CA GLU A 83 -1.56 10.74 0.24
C GLU A 83 -2.92 10.03 0.11
N ARG A 84 -3.65 10.32 -0.98
CA ARG A 84 -4.99 9.78 -1.23
C ARG A 84 -5.02 8.30 -1.64
N TYR A 85 -4.08 7.87 -2.47
CA TYR A 85 -4.12 6.56 -3.12
C TYR A 85 -3.10 5.55 -2.59
N CYS A 86 -2.13 5.97 -1.79
CA CYS A 86 -1.17 5.04 -1.18
C CYS A 86 -1.33 5.05 0.34
N LEU A 87 -1.25 6.24 0.95
CA LEU A 87 -1.10 6.36 2.40
C LEU A 87 -2.41 6.21 3.17
N THR A 88 -3.53 6.71 2.63
CA THR A 88 -4.86 6.65 3.29
C THR A 88 -5.28 5.22 3.65
N PHE A 89 -4.82 4.21 2.89
CA PHE A 89 -5.13 2.80 3.14
C PHE A 89 -4.53 2.24 4.44
N TYR A 90 -3.46 2.84 4.93
CA TYR A 90 -2.74 2.39 6.13
C TYR A 90 -2.99 3.30 7.32
N GLY A 91 -4.15 3.97 7.38
CA GLY A 91 -4.49 4.85 8.50
C GLY A 91 -3.50 6.00 8.68
N MET A 92 -3.01 6.57 7.56
CA MET A 92 -2.04 7.66 7.53
C MET A 92 -2.37 8.75 8.55
N LYS A 93 -1.40 9.04 9.41
CA LYS A 93 -1.35 10.28 10.18
C LYS A 93 -0.23 11.14 9.63
N ARG A 94 -0.57 12.37 9.25
CA ARG A 94 0.43 13.34 8.85
C ARG A 94 1.03 13.96 10.11
N LEU A 95 2.31 13.71 10.35
CA LEU A 95 3.05 14.31 11.46
C LEU A 95 3.53 15.70 11.05
N GLU A 96 4.35 15.75 10.00
CA GLU A 96 4.91 16.97 9.43
C GLU A 96 4.88 16.90 7.90
N THR A 97 5.36 17.96 7.23
CA THR A 97 5.39 17.97 5.77
C THR A 97 6.42 16.95 5.27
N GLY A 98 5.96 15.91 4.59
CA GLY A 98 6.82 14.80 4.14
C GLY A 98 7.13 13.78 5.22
N HIS A 99 6.45 13.80 6.37
CA HIS A 99 6.59 12.79 7.42
C HIS A 99 5.22 12.23 7.79
N TYR A 100 5.08 10.91 7.67
CA TYR A 100 3.83 10.20 7.82
C TYR A 100 4.02 9.01 8.77
N GLU A 101 3.03 8.77 9.61
CA GLU A 101 2.92 7.55 10.41
C GLU A 101 1.85 6.66 9.76
N LEU A 102 2.19 5.39 9.54
CA LEU A 102 1.34 4.38 8.91
C LEU A 102 1.13 3.22 9.87
N SER A 103 -0.09 2.73 9.95
CA SER A 103 -0.48 1.54 10.71
C SER A 103 -0.69 0.38 9.74
N ILE A 104 0.34 -0.46 9.57
CA ILE A 104 0.33 -1.57 8.61
C ILE A 104 -0.04 -2.87 9.33
N PRO A 105 -1.20 -3.47 9.04
CA PRO A 105 -1.55 -4.78 9.58
C PRO A 105 -0.71 -5.88 8.90
N TYR A 106 -0.18 -6.81 9.69
CA TYR A 106 0.64 -7.91 9.20
C TYR A 106 0.46 -9.18 10.05
N ARG A 107 0.68 -10.35 9.44
CA ARG A 107 0.61 -11.66 10.14
C ARG A 107 1.97 -12.32 10.25
N SER A 108 2.92 -11.93 9.41
CA SER A 108 4.31 -12.40 9.43
C SER A 108 5.25 -11.26 9.04
N ASP A 109 6.49 -11.33 9.51
CA ASP A 109 7.51 -10.33 9.21
C ASP A 109 7.76 -10.22 7.69
N ALA A 110 7.78 -11.35 6.98
CA ALA A 110 7.95 -11.36 5.52
C ALA A 110 6.76 -10.70 4.78
N GLU A 111 5.55 -10.79 5.33
CA GLU A 111 4.39 -10.08 4.78
C GLU A 111 4.50 -8.57 5.04
N LEU A 112 4.97 -8.16 6.23
CA LEU A 112 5.23 -6.77 6.54
C LEU A 112 6.27 -6.18 5.57
N ASP A 113 7.42 -6.85 5.43
CA ASP A 113 8.51 -6.43 4.52
C ASP A 113 7.99 -6.26 3.09
N LYS A 114 7.23 -7.25 2.61
CA LYS A 114 6.64 -7.20 1.28
C LYS A 114 5.63 -6.06 1.15
N THR A 115 4.79 -5.85 2.16
CA THR A 115 3.77 -4.80 2.14
C THR A 115 4.40 -3.42 2.13
N VAL A 116 5.45 -3.19 2.91
CA VAL A 116 6.21 -1.94 2.89
C VAL A 116 6.90 -1.74 1.54
N GLN A 117 7.56 -2.77 1.01
CA GLN A 117 8.23 -2.69 -0.29
C GLN A 117 7.25 -2.40 -1.45
N ASP A 118 6.09 -3.07 -1.44
CA ASP A 118 5.02 -2.85 -2.40
C ASP A 118 4.49 -1.41 -2.30
N LEU A 119 4.29 -0.90 -1.08
CA LEU A 119 3.88 0.49 -0.83
C LEU A 119 4.91 1.50 -1.35
N LEU A 120 6.21 1.33 -1.05
CA LEU A 120 7.27 2.21 -1.52
C LEU A 120 7.32 2.24 -3.06
N THR A 121 7.15 1.07 -3.67
CA THR A 121 7.07 0.93 -5.13
C THR A 121 5.84 1.67 -5.70
N GLU A 122 4.68 1.55 -5.06
CA GLU A 122 3.45 2.25 -5.45
C GLU A 122 3.61 3.78 -5.36
N ILE A 123 4.22 4.28 -4.29
CA ILE A 123 4.50 5.72 -4.10
C ILE A 123 5.39 6.24 -5.24
N SER A 124 6.44 5.49 -5.58
CA SER A 124 7.36 5.85 -6.67
C SER A 124 6.66 5.90 -8.02
N GLN A 125 5.81 4.92 -8.30
CA GLN A 125 5.02 4.87 -9.54
C GLN A 125 4.01 6.03 -9.62
N GLU A 126 3.34 6.37 -8.52
CA GLU A 126 2.38 7.49 -8.50
C GLU A 126 3.08 8.84 -8.74
N ALA A 127 4.30 9.03 -8.24
CA ALA A 127 5.10 10.19 -8.57
C ALA A 127 5.54 10.21 -10.04
N ASP A 128 6.00 9.08 -10.57
CA ASP A 128 6.49 8.97 -11.94
C ASP A 128 5.41 9.29 -12.97
N MET A 129 4.15 8.88 -12.73
CA MET A 129 2.99 9.26 -13.56
C MET A 129 2.80 10.77 -13.70
N ARG A 130 3.36 11.57 -12.79
CA ARG A 130 3.31 13.04 -12.79
C ARG A 130 4.64 13.66 -13.22
N ASN A 131 5.56 12.89 -13.79
CA ASN A 131 6.93 13.26 -14.08
C ASN A 131 7.65 13.81 -12.83
N CYS A 132 7.38 13.19 -11.69
CA CYS A 132 8.02 13.47 -10.41
C CYS A 132 8.78 12.22 -9.97
N PHE A 133 9.79 12.40 -9.12
CA PHE A 133 10.43 11.31 -8.42
C PHE A 133 10.25 11.51 -6.91
N VAL A 134 10.50 10.45 -6.15
CA VAL A 134 10.41 10.45 -4.70
C VAL A 134 11.72 10.01 -4.10
N GLU A 135 12.13 10.71 -3.05
CA GLU A 135 13.07 10.20 -2.09
C GLU A 135 12.26 9.81 -0.86
N MET A 136 12.43 8.58 -0.41
CA MET A 136 11.64 8.03 0.69
C MET A 136 12.50 7.13 1.56
N ASP A 137 12.27 7.21 2.86
CA ASP A 137 12.86 6.34 3.87
C ASP A 137 11.72 5.82 4.75
N ALA A 138 11.66 4.52 5.01
CA ALA A 138 10.68 3.95 5.92
C ALA A 138 11.36 3.17 7.05
N TRP A 139 10.85 3.30 8.27
CA TRP A 139 11.33 2.52 9.42
C TRP A 139 10.21 2.24 10.39
N GLU A 140 10.31 1.13 11.12
CA GLU A 140 9.36 0.77 12.16
C GLU A 140 9.79 1.37 13.51
N GLU A 141 8.85 2.03 14.19
CA GLU A 141 9.15 2.65 15.49
C GLU A 141 9.30 1.57 16.57
N GLY A 142 10.48 1.51 17.20
CA GLY A 142 10.80 0.52 18.23
C GLY A 142 11.51 -0.73 17.72
N THR A 143 11.84 -0.83 16.43
CA THR A 143 12.72 -1.88 15.89
C THR A 143 13.86 -1.28 15.08
N GLU A 144 14.89 -2.08 14.76
CA GLU A 144 15.98 -1.66 13.87
C GLU A 144 15.63 -1.84 12.37
N ARG A 145 14.36 -2.14 12.06
CA ARG A 145 13.91 -2.41 10.68
C ARG A 145 13.76 -1.13 9.88
N ARG A 146 14.34 -1.15 8.67
CA ARG A 146 14.37 -0.03 7.74
C ARG A 146 14.21 -0.54 6.31
N TRP A 147 13.52 0.24 5.49
CA TRP A 147 13.27 -0.01 4.07
C TRP A 147 13.54 1.25 3.26
#